data_AF-A0A9E5N5V3-F1
#
_entry.id   AF-A0A9E5N5V3-F1
#
_cell.length_a   1.000
_cell.length_b   1.000
_cell.length_c   1.000
_cell.angle_alpha   90.00
_cell.angle_beta   90.00
_cell.angle_gamma   90.00
#
_symmetry.space_group_name_H-M   'P 1'
#
loop_
_entity.id
_entity.type
_entity.pdbx_description
1 polymer ?
#
loop_
_entity_poly.entity_id
_entity_poly.type
_entity_poly.pdbx_seq_one_letter_code
_entity_poly.pdbx_strand_id
1 'polypeptide(L)'
;MAILTLEELLSPFEFLDIGGVYDRYAAAIDFIIAFLLFLGISKVTLGRRFEGRGGKLVITAVALALSVGFSLIEREANFSLRSFGSLGVLILIFLISIVLFNLFRTAGVSKTSSFCLAYIIVYLSLRLISPAIFDWIAQTAPWINGILGLAFVVSGIKLVLSLFRSRKFVESLPAKLRDVGPLENEVQHEIEEEDSEKNLVKGKMRKLTKKDLKRSEDIIGYLKHIIKVIDECGNIPEGKEQVSKELRRTAEGEHYILGKLDYLEKLNAKIERHDTARLGELEQKYGLASGKQKSLLRKEIGIEYQKIKIEEGIKNLKQRILKLTQGFNNSVNTAVDCLQEENYTQDAKKHLNEAISYEAAMNRLFNDISKLENSLIALAKRTKKIAMNTA
;
A
#
# COMPACT_ATOMS: atom_id res chain seq x y z
N MET A 1 -47.95 4.81 -38.90
CA MET A 1 -46.92 4.48 -37.90
C MET A 1 -47.03 5.54 -36.81
N ALA A 2 -47.62 5.20 -35.67
CA ALA A 2 -47.72 6.13 -34.55
C ALA A 2 -46.33 6.29 -33.93
N ILE A 3 -45.84 7.53 -33.86
CA ILE A 3 -44.61 7.87 -33.16
C ILE A 3 -44.97 7.84 -31.68
N LEU A 4 -44.57 6.78 -30.97
CA LEU A 4 -44.62 6.73 -29.50
C LEU A 4 -43.91 7.97 -28.97
N THR A 5 -44.67 8.86 -28.33
CA THR A 5 -44.09 10.04 -27.69
C THR A 5 -43.31 9.58 -26.46
N LEU A 6 -42.21 10.28 -26.15
CA LEU A 6 -41.37 9.99 -24.98
C LEU A 6 -42.20 9.96 -23.67
N GLU A 7 -43.30 10.73 -23.65
CA GLU A 7 -44.28 10.82 -22.56
C GLU A 7 -45.02 9.50 -22.33
N GLU A 8 -45.53 8.84 -23.39
CA GLU A 8 -46.21 7.54 -23.26
C GLU A 8 -45.25 6.45 -22.78
N LEU A 9 -43.97 6.49 -23.22
CA LEU A 9 -42.93 5.56 -22.80
C LEU A 9 -42.54 5.75 -21.32
N LEU A 10 -42.64 6.97 -20.80
CA LEU A 10 -42.27 7.32 -19.42
C LEU A 10 -43.46 7.30 -18.44
N SER A 11 -44.70 7.24 -18.92
CA SER A 11 -45.92 7.13 -18.10
C SER A 11 -45.90 6.05 -17.00
N PRO A 12 -45.26 4.86 -17.15
CA PRO A 12 -45.19 3.89 -16.07
C PRO A 12 -44.27 4.33 -14.93
N PHE A 13 -43.33 5.25 -15.20
CA PHE A 13 -42.38 5.80 -14.24
C PHE A 13 -42.92 7.05 -13.52
N GLU A 14 -44.03 7.64 -13.98
CA GLU A 14 -44.71 8.73 -13.25
C GLU A 14 -45.23 8.28 -11.87
N PHE A 15 -45.48 6.98 -11.70
CA PHE A 15 -45.80 6.39 -10.38
C PHE A 15 -44.60 6.39 -9.41
N LEU A 16 -43.37 6.58 -9.89
CA LEU A 16 -42.17 6.73 -9.06
C LEU A 16 -41.93 8.22 -8.78
N ASP A 17 -42.83 8.85 -8.04
CA ASP A 17 -42.56 10.16 -7.44
C ASP A 17 -41.52 10.01 -6.34
N ILE A 18 -40.23 10.02 -6.74
CA ILE A 18 -39.10 9.92 -5.82
C ILE A 18 -39.13 11.06 -4.80
N GLY A 19 -39.61 12.24 -5.19
CA GLY A 19 -39.76 13.39 -4.29
C GLY A 19 -40.80 13.11 -3.22
N GLY A 20 -42.00 12.66 -3.60
CA GLY A 20 -43.07 12.31 -2.68
C GLY A 20 -42.75 11.09 -1.79
N VAL A 21 -42.04 10.09 -2.32
CA VAL A 21 -41.53 8.95 -1.53
C VAL A 21 -40.51 9.43 -0.52
N TYR A 22 -39.59 10.33 -0.92
CA TYR A 22 -38.63 10.91 -0.01
C TYR A 22 -39.34 11.72 1.09
N ASP A 23 -40.30 12.58 0.74
CA ASP A 23 -41.01 13.40 1.71
C ASP A 23 -41.81 12.58 2.72
N ARG A 24 -42.34 11.42 2.30
CA ARG A 24 -43.05 10.50 3.19
C ARG A 24 -42.10 9.72 4.12
N TYR A 25 -40.90 9.37 3.64
CA TYR A 25 -39.97 8.48 4.35
C TYR A 25 -38.62 9.14 4.65
N ALA A 26 -38.56 10.48 4.72
CA ALA A 26 -37.33 11.25 4.78
C ALA A 26 -36.42 10.77 5.92
N ALA A 27 -36.96 10.62 7.13
CA ALA A 27 -36.20 10.15 8.29
C ALA A 27 -35.61 8.74 8.11
N ALA A 28 -36.33 7.83 7.45
CA ALA A 28 -35.85 6.46 7.22
C ALA A 28 -34.78 6.42 6.12
N ILE A 29 -34.99 7.19 5.04
CA ILE A 29 -34.03 7.31 3.95
C ILE A 29 -32.74 7.96 4.45
N ASP A 30 -32.86 9.04 5.23
CA ASP A 30 -31.73 9.78 5.77
C ASP A 30 -30.92 8.94 6.75
N PHE A 31 -31.59 8.15 7.58
CA PHE A 31 -30.94 7.16 8.44
C PHE A 31 -30.17 6.10 7.64
N ILE A 32 -30.76 5.53 6.57
CA ILE A 32 -30.10 4.51 5.74
C ILE A 32 -28.86 5.10 5.05
N ILE A 33 -28.97 6.30 4.50
CA ILE A 33 -27.86 6.98 3.82
C ILE A 33 -26.73 7.26 4.83
N ALA A 34 -27.07 7.82 6.00
CA ALA A 34 -26.11 8.06 7.07
C ALA A 34 -25.44 6.76 7.52
N PHE A 35 -26.18 5.67 7.63
CA PHE A 35 -25.65 4.36 8.00
C PHE A 35 -24.66 3.81 6.98
N LEU A 36 -24.98 3.85 5.69
CA LEU A 36 -24.04 3.41 4.65
C LEU A 36 -22.77 4.26 4.65
N LEU A 37 -22.89 5.57 4.84
CA LEU A 37 -21.77 6.50 4.91
C LEU A 37 -20.88 6.19 6.12
N PHE A 38 -21.44 6.11 7.33
CA PHE A 38 -20.66 5.82 8.53
C PHE A 38 -20.08 4.41 8.52
N LEU A 39 -20.79 3.43 7.95
CA LEU A 39 -20.26 2.08 7.77
C LEU A 39 -19.01 2.08 6.87
N GLY A 40 -19.04 2.85 5.78
CA GLY A 40 -17.87 3.06 4.92
C GLY A 40 -16.70 3.68 5.68
N ILE A 41 -16.94 4.79 6.39
CA ILE A 41 -15.90 5.50 7.17
C ILE A 41 -15.32 4.61 8.27
N SER A 42 -16.18 3.96 9.06
CA SER A 42 -15.75 3.05 10.14
C SER A 42 -14.96 1.87 9.59
N LYS A 43 -15.35 1.30 8.44
CA LYS A 43 -14.58 0.21 7.82
C LYS A 43 -13.18 0.65 7.37
N VAL A 44 -13.06 1.86 6.81
CA VAL A 44 -11.75 2.40 6.37
C VAL A 44 -10.86 2.75 7.56
N THR A 45 -11.43 3.34 8.61
CA THR A 45 -10.69 3.84 9.77
C THR A 45 -10.34 2.74 10.79
N LEU A 46 -11.29 1.85 11.08
CA LEU A 46 -11.17 0.83 12.12
C LEU A 46 -10.86 -0.57 11.56
N GLY A 47 -11.06 -0.79 10.26
CA GLY A 47 -10.92 -2.12 9.64
C GLY A 47 -9.53 -2.75 9.77
N ARG A 48 -8.48 -1.93 9.85
CA ARG A 48 -7.10 -2.42 10.09
C ARG A 48 -6.81 -2.76 11.56
N ARG A 49 -7.58 -2.20 12.49
CA ARG A 49 -7.37 -2.36 13.94
C ARG A 49 -8.21 -3.50 14.51
N PHE A 50 -9.37 -3.74 13.93
CA PHE A 50 -10.30 -4.78 14.38
C PHE A 50 -10.59 -5.76 13.23
N GLU A 51 -9.73 -6.77 13.12
CA GLU A 51 -9.87 -7.85 12.13
C GLU A 51 -10.79 -8.97 12.63
N GLY A 52 -11.25 -9.84 11.72
CA GLY A 52 -12.09 -11.00 12.03
C GLY A 52 -13.59 -10.71 12.19
N ARG A 53 -14.37 -11.74 12.54
CA ARG A 53 -15.84 -11.65 12.67
C ARG A 53 -16.27 -10.69 13.78
N GLY A 54 -15.60 -10.72 14.92
CA GLY A 54 -15.87 -9.80 16.04
C GLY A 54 -15.59 -8.34 15.67
N GLY A 55 -14.49 -8.08 14.96
CA GLY A 55 -14.17 -6.72 14.48
C GLY A 55 -15.21 -6.16 13.52
N LYS A 56 -15.76 -6.98 12.62
CA LYS A 56 -16.87 -6.56 11.73
C LYS A 56 -18.12 -6.16 12.51
N LEU A 57 -18.46 -6.87 13.60
CA LEU A 57 -19.58 -6.50 14.46
C LEU A 57 -19.35 -5.15 15.14
N VAL A 58 -18.14 -4.92 15.67
CA VAL A 58 -17.76 -3.63 16.28
C VAL A 58 -17.87 -2.49 15.27
N ILE A 59 -17.35 -2.66 14.05
CA ILE A 59 -17.43 -1.66 12.98
C ILE A 59 -18.88 -1.33 12.64
N THR A 60 -19.73 -2.36 12.55
CA THR A 60 -21.16 -2.20 12.23
C THR A 60 -21.91 -1.51 13.37
N ALA A 61 -21.62 -1.88 14.62
CA ALA A 61 -22.21 -1.26 15.81
C ALA A 61 -21.84 0.23 15.93
N VAL A 62 -20.57 0.58 15.67
CA VAL A 62 -20.12 1.98 15.65
C VAL A 62 -20.84 2.78 14.57
N ALA A 63 -20.94 2.24 13.35
CA ALA A 63 -21.67 2.88 12.26
C ALA A 63 -23.15 3.11 12.61
N LEU A 64 -23.80 2.11 13.21
CA LEU A 64 -25.19 2.19 13.65
C LEU A 64 -25.38 3.24 14.73
N ALA A 65 -24.52 3.27 15.76
CA ALA A 65 -24.56 4.28 16.81
C ALA A 65 -24.42 5.71 16.27
N LEU A 66 -23.48 5.93 15.33
CA LEU A 66 -23.31 7.22 14.67
C LEU A 66 -24.52 7.64 13.84
N SER A 67 -25.17 6.68 13.18
CA SER A 67 -26.37 6.94 12.37
C SER A 67 -27.57 7.33 13.21
N VAL A 68 -27.74 6.66 14.36
CA VAL A 68 -28.77 7.03 15.34
C VAL A 68 -28.48 8.44 15.88
N GLY A 69 -27.23 8.73 16.27
CA GLY A 69 -26.83 10.06 16.71
C GLY A 69 -27.10 11.15 15.67
N PHE A 70 -26.81 10.87 14.40
CA PHE A 70 -27.13 11.77 13.29
C PHE A 70 -28.64 12.02 13.16
N SER A 71 -29.46 10.96 13.20
CA SER A 71 -30.93 11.10 13.10
C SER A 71 -31.55 11.84 14.29
N LEU A 72 -30.96 11.75 15.48
CA LEU A 72 -31.39 12.54 16.64
C LEU A 72 -31.08 14.03 16.45
N ILE A 73 -29.88 14.37 16.00
CA ILE A 73 -29.47 15.76 15.71
C ILE A 73 -30.32 16.34 14.58
N GLU A 74 -30.63 15.55 13.56
CA GLU A 74 -31.48 15.95 12.44
C GLU A 74 -32.84 16.48 12.93
N ARG A 75 -33.47 15.75 13.86
CA ARG A 75 -34.75 16.15 14.48
C ARG A 75 -34.62 17.42 15.31
N GLU A 76 -33.57 17.56 16.11
CA GLU A 76 -33.36 18.73 16.98
C GLU A 76 -33.03 19.99 16.18
N ALA A 77 -32.21 19.86 15.14
CA ALA A 77 -31.75 20.98 14.31
C ALA A 77 -32.75 21.37 13.20
N ASN A 78 -33.87 20.65 13.05
CA ASN A 78 -34.76 20.72 11.88
C ASN A 78 -33.99 20.66 10.56
N PHE A 79 -32.91 19.90 10.57
CA PHE A 79 -32.03 19.70 9.44
C PHE A 79 -32.51 18.47 8.65
N SER A 80 -32.22 18.35 7.36
CA SER A 80 -32.49 17.12 6.58
C SER A 80 -31.49 16.98 5.44
N LEU A 81 -31.26 15.78 4.91
CA LEU A 81 -30.43 15.62 3.72
C LEU A 81 -31.03 16.35 2.50
N ARG A 82 -32.35 16.58 2.47
CA ARG A 82 -33.00 17.49 1.51
C ARG A 82 -32.43 18.91 1.57
N SER A 83 -32.19 19.43 2.78
CA SER A 83 -31.60 20.77 2.96
C SER A 83 -30.13 20.84 2.52
N PHE A 84 -29.43 19.69 2.43
CA PHE A 84 -28.12 19.59 1.80
C PHE A 84 -28.18 19.65 0.26
N GLY A 85 -29.35 19.82 -0.38
CA GLY A 85 -29.56 19.66 -1.83
C GLY A 85 -28.37 20.02 -2.74
N SER A 86 -27.85 21.25 -2.67
CA SER A 86 -26.69 21.67 -3.48
C SER A 86 -25.38 20.97 -3.08
N LEU A 87 -25.17 20.70 -1.81
CA LEU A 87 -24.01 19.98 -1.28
C LEU A 87 -24.07 18.48 -1.59
N GLY A 88 -25.25 17.86 -1.52
CA GLY A 88 -25.47 16.47 -1.94
C GLY A 88 -25.17 16.29 -3.43
N VAL A 89 -25.58 17.25 -4.25
CA VAL A 89 -25.20 17.32 -5.67
C VAL A 89 -23.69 17.43 -5.84
N LEU A 90 -23.00 18.27 -5.05
CA LEU A 90 -21.53 18.36 -5.09
C LEU A 90 -20.84 17.03 -4.72
N ILE A 91 -21.32 16.34 -3.69
CA ILE A 91 -20.81 15.02 -3.28
C ILE A 91 -21.06 14.00 -4.40
N LEU A 92 -22.24 14.01 -5.02
CA LEU A 92 -22.57 13.12 -6.13
C LEU A 92 -21.66 13.36 -7.34
N ILE A 93 -21.45 14.63 -7.71
CA ILE A 93 -20.52 15.04 -8.77
C ILE A 93 -19.11 14.53 -8.47
N PHE A 94 -18.66 14.67 -7.22
CA PHE A 94 -17.35 14.19 -6.78
C PHE A 94 -17.25 12.67 -6.88
N LEU A 95 -18.27 11.93 -6.47
CA LEU A 95 -18.31 10.47 -6.54
C LEU A 95 -18.30 9.98 -7.99
N ILE A 96 -19.13 10.56 -8.86
CA ILE A 96 -19.13 10.27 -10.30
C ILE A 96 -17.76 10.56 -10.91
N SER A 97 -17.11 11.67 -10.51
CA SER A 97 -15.76 12.00 -10.96
C SER A 97 -14.74 10.94 -10.58
N ILE A 98 -14.81 10.39 -9.36
CA ILE A 98 -13.95 9.28 -8.91
C ILE A 98 -14.22 8.01 -9.71
N VAL A 99 -15.49 7.67 -9.92
CA VAL A 99 -15.89 6.47 -10.68
C VAL A 99 -15.37 6.55 -12.11
N LEU A 100 -15.60 7.68 -12.80
CA LEU A 100 -15.09 7.90 -14.16
C LEU A 100 -13.56 7.88 -14.21
N PHE A 101 -12.90 8.52 -13.25
CA PHE A 101 -11.44 8.48 -13.15
C PHE A 101 -10.94 7.03 -13.04
N ASN A 102 -11.52 6.22 -12.17
CA ASN A 102 -11.14 4.83 -11.98
C ASN A 102 -11.44 3.98 -13.22
N LEU A 103 -12.57 4.17 -13.89
CA LEU A 103 -12.91 3.49 -15.14
C LEU A 103 -11.85 3.76 -16.23
N PHE A 104 -11.43 5.01 -16.40
CA PHE A 104 -10.38 5.34 -17.36
C PHE A 104 -9.01 4.79 -16.94
N ARG A 105 -8.73 4.70 -15.64
CA ARG A 105 -7.50 4.08 -15.15
C ARG A 105 -7.48 2.58 -15.46
N THR A 106 -8.60 1.88 -15.28
CA THR A 106 -8.74 0.47 -15.64
C THR A 106 -8.65 0.25 -17.16
N ALA A 107 -9.11 1.21 -17.96
CA ALA A 107 -8.94 1.19 -19.42
C ALA A 107 -7.51 1.51 -19.91
N GLY A 108 -6.51 1.55 -19.02
CA GLY A 108 -5.11 1.78 -19.38
C GLY A 108 -4.74 3.24 -19.68
N VAL A 109 -5.64 4.20 -19.43
CA VAL A 109 -5.35 5.63 -19.69
C VAL A 109 -4.36 6.17 -18.64
N SER A 110 -3.44 7.03 -19.10
CA SER A 110 -2.44 7.66 -18.22
C SER A 110 -3.13 8.46 -17.10
N LYS A 111 -2.57 8.47 -15.88
CA LYS A 111 -3.18 9.12 -14.71
C LYS A 111 -3.62 10.56 -14.97
N THR A 112 -2.78 11.33 -15.65
CA THR A 112 -3.06 12.73 -16.00
C THR A 112 -4.18 12.83 -17.01
N SER A 113 -4.19 11.97 -18.04
CA SER A 113 -5.22 11.97 -19.08
C SER A 113 -6.56 11.47 -18.52
N SER A 114 -6.58 10.47 -17.64
CA SER A 114 -7.79 9.97 -16.96
C SER A 114 -8.44 11.08 -16.13
N PHE A 115 -7.64 11.86 -15.40
CA PHE A 115 -8.14 13.00 -14.62
C PHE A 115 -8.73 14.08 -15.52
N CYS A 116 -8.01 14.46 -16.59
CA CYS A 116 -8.50 15.47 -17.54
C CYS A 116 -9.80 15.01 -18.23
N LEU A 117 -9.87 13.74 -18.63
CA LEU A 117 -11.03 13.18 -19.33
C LEU A 117 -12.24 13.07 -18.40
N ALA A 118 -12.06 12.56 -17.17
CA ALA A 118 -13.12 12.52 -16.16
C ALA A 118 -13.66 13.93 -15.86
N TYR A 119 -12.76 14.91 -15.67
CA TYR A 119 -13.14 16.30 -15.43
C TYR A 119 -13.92 16.89 -16.60
N ILE A 120 -13.45 16.72 -17.84
CA ILE A 120 -14.12 17.21 -19.06
C ILE A 120 -15.53 16.64 -19.18
N ILE A 121 -15.69 15.32 -18.98
CA ILE A 121 -16.99 14.66 -19.08
C ILE A 121 -17.93 15.19 -18.02
N VAL A 122 -17.50 15.27 -16.76
CA VAL A 122 -18.32 15.78 -15.66
C VAL A 122 -18.71 17.24 -15.89
N TYR A 123 -17.76 18.08 -16.31
CA TYR A 123 -17.99 19.48 -16.62
C TYR A 123 -19.03 19.66 -17.74
N LEU A 124 -18.90 18.89 -18.83
CA LEU A 124 -19.85 18.93 -19.95
C LEU A 124 -21.22 18.38 -19.56
N SER A 125 -21.27 17.25 -18.84
CA SER A 125 -22.51 16.67 -18.33
C SER A 125 -23.25 17.65 -17.43
N LEU A 126 -22.53 18.35 -16.53
CA LEU A 126 -23.15 19.36 -15.69
C LEU A 126 -23.69 20.53 -16.50
N ARG A 127 -22.92 21.02 -17.47
CA ARG A 127 -23.33 22.16 -18.29
C ARG A 127 -24.50 21.84 -19.22
N LEU A 128 -24.60 20.59 -19.69
CA LEU A 128 -25.64 20.15 -20.62
C LEU A 128 -26.91 19.65 -19.92
N ILE A 129 -26.77 18.85 -18.86
CA ILE A 129 -27.89 18.15 -18.21
C ILE A 129 -28.52 19.02 -17.12
N SER A 130 -27.71 19.79 -16.38
CA SER A 130 -28.21 20.58 -15.24
C SER A 130 -27.60 21.99 -15.19
N PRO A 131 -28.04 22.89 -16.10
CA PRO A 131 -27.62 24.29 -16.11
C PRO A 131 -27.83 24.99 -14.76
N ALA A 132 -28.87 24.59 -14.03
CA ALA A 132 -29.22 25.13 -12.71
C ALA A 132 -28.06 25.04 -11.70
N ILE A 133 -27.22 23.99 -11.76
CA ILE A 133 -26.06 23.85 -10.87
C ILE A 133 -25.01 24.92 -11.22
N PHE A 134 -24.77 25.16 -12.51
CA PHE A 134 -23.84 26.20 -12.95
C PHE A 134 -24.34 27.60 -12.59
N ASP A 135 -25.64 27.85 -12.74
CA ASP A 135 -26.24 29.13 -12.35
C ASP A 135 -26.13 29.34 -10.84
N TRP A 136 -26.38 28.30 -10.04
CA TRP A 136 -26.21 28.35 -8.59
C TRP A 136 -24.74 28.61 -8.19
N ILE A 137 -23.77 27.95 -8.83
CA ILE A 137 -22.34 28.20 -8.60
C ILE A 137 -21.98 29.64 -9.00
N ALA A 138 -22.50 30.12 -10.13
CA ALA A 138 -22.24 31.47 -10.62
C ALA A 138 -22.81 32.54 -9.68
N GLN A 139 -23.98 32.30 -9.09
CA GLN A 139 -24.59 33.21 -8.10
C GLN A 139 -23.87 33.17 -6.75
N THR A 140 -23.51 31.97 -6.27
CA THR A 140 -22.90 31.79 -4.94
C THR A 140 -21.43 32.20 -4.92
N ALA A 141 -20.68 31.86 -5.97
CA ALA A 141 -19.24 32.07 -6.05
C ALA A 141 -18.80 32.25 -7.52
N PRO A 142 -18.93 33.47 -8.09
CA PRO A 142 -18.63 33.74 -9.50
C PRO A 142 -17.21 33.34 -9.92
N TRP A 143 -16.24 33.48 -9.01
CA TRP A 143 -14.84 33.13 -9.23
C TRP A 143 -14.63 31.62 -9.46
N ILE A 144 -15.45 30.75 -8.85
CA ILE A 144 -15.37 29.30 -9.04
C ILE A 144 -15.69 28.94 -10.49
N ASN A 145 -16.70 29.58 -11.08
CA ASN A 145 -17.05 29.35 -12.49
C ASN A 145 -15.88 29.69 -13.43
N GLY A 146 -15.19 30.79 -13.17
CA GLY A 146 -13.97 31.17 -13.90
C GLY A 146 -12.85 30.13 -13.79
N ILE A 147 -12.61 29.61 -12.58
CA ILE A 147 -11.60 28.56 -12.36
C ILE A 147 -12.00 27.25 -13.06
N LEU A 148 -13.27 26.85 -12.98
CA LEU A 148 -13.76 25.63 -13.63
C LEU A 148 -13.63 25.73 -15.16
N GLY A 149 -13.98 26.88 -15.74
CA GLY A 149 -13.79 27.16 -17.16
C GLY A 149 -12.32 27.11 -17.57
N LEU A 150 -11.42 27.71 -16.80
CA LEU A 150 -9.99 27.68 -17.07
C LEU A 150 -9.41 26.25 -16.95
N ALA A 151 -9.80 25.51 -15.92
CA ALA A 151 -9.41 24.12 -15.73
C ALA A 151 -9.89 23.24 -16.88
N PHE A 152 -11.07 23.51 -17.46
CA PHE A 152 -11.59 22.84 -18.65
C PHE A 152 -10.71 23.07 -19.87
N VAL A 153 -10.34 24.33 -20.14
CA VAL A 153 -9.44 24.67 -21.25
C VAL A 153 -8.07 24.00 -21.09
N VAL A 154 -7.47 24.08 -19.89
CA VAL A 154 -6.18 23.44 -19.60
C VAL A 154 -6.26 21.91 -19.76
N SER A 155 -7.36 21.30 -19.31
CA SER A 155 -7.58 19.86 -19.45
C SER A 155 -7.72 19.45 -20.92
N GLY A 156 -8.46 20.23 -21.71
CA GLY A 156 -8.61 20.01 -23.15
C GLY A 156 -7.27 20.09 -23.89
N ILE A 157 -6.48 21.14 -23.63
CA ILE A 157 -5.14 21.30 -24.22
C ILE A 157 -4.24 20.13 -23.85
N LYS A 158 -4.20 19.73 -22.57
CA LYS A 158 -3.38 18.59 -22.12
C LYS A 158 -3.80 17.28 -22.78
N LEU A 159 -5.11 17.05 -22.96
CA LEU A 159 -5.63 15.85 -23.59
C LEU A 159 -5.24 15.81 -25.08
N VAL A 160 -5.40 16.93 -25.78
CA VAL A 160 -4.98 17.06 -27.18
C VAL A 160 -3.46 16.84 -27.32
N LEU A 161 -2.64 17.48 -26.49
CA LEU A 161 -1.18 17.28 -26.47
C LEU A 161 -0.80 15.83 -26.16
N SER A 162 -1.53 15.17 -25.25
CA SER A 162 -1.34 13.75 -24.94
C SER A 162 -1.62 12.86 -26.15
N LEU A 163 -2.63 13.19 -26.96
CA LEU A 163 -2.95 12.44 -28.19
C LEU A 163 -1.89 12.66 -29.27
N PHE A 164 -1.40 13.89 -29.43
CA PHE A 164 -0.34 14.19 -30.41
C PHE A 164 1.02 13.60 -30.04
N ARG A 165 1.38 13.57 -28.75
CA ARG A 165 2.63 12.95 -28.28
C ARG A 165 2.62 11.42 -28.43
N SER A 166 1.43 10.82 -28.45
CA SER A 166 1.22 9.39 -28.67
C SER A 166 1.12 8.98 -30.14
N ARG A 167 1.32 9.87 -31.13
CA ARG A 167 1.33 9.45 -32.56
C ARG A 167 2.44 8.45 -32.92
N LYS A 168 3.51 8.29 -32.10
CA LYS A 168 4.47 7.17 -32.24
C LYS A 168 3.90 5.80 -31.81
N PHE A 169 2.70 5.76 -31.24
CA PHE A 169 2.02 4.55 -30.76
C PHE A 169 0.90 4.09 -31.70
N VAL A 170 0.46 4.94 -32.65
CA VAL A 170 -0.67 4.61 -33.54
C VAL A 170 -0.25 3.71 -34.72
N GLU A 171 1.04 3.67 -35.07
CA GLU A 171 1.57 2.73 -36.08
C GLU A 171 1.58 1.25 -35.62
N SER A 172 1.35 0.95 -34.33
CA SER A 172 1.32 -0.43 -33.82
C SER A 172 -0.08 -0.98 -33.54
N LEU A 173 -1.14 -0.21 -33.79
CA LEU A 173 -2.52 -0.62 -33.54
C LEU A 173 -3.13 -1.66 -34.51
N PRO A 174 -2.76 -1.77 -35.81
CA PRO A 174 -3.39 -2.77 -36.67
C PRO A 174 -2.87 -4.21 -36.44
N ALA A 175 -1.79 -4.39 -35.68
CA ALA A 175 -1.27 -5.72 -35.34
C ALA A 175 -1.88 -6.31 -34.05
N LYS A 176 -2.49 -5.48 -33.18
CA LYS A 176 -2.99 -5.89 -31.85
C LYS A 176 -4.51 -6.16 -31.78
N LEU A 177 -5.24 -6.01 -32.88
CA LEU A 177 -6.68 -6.25 -32.92
C LEU A 177 -7.06 -7.58 -33.60
N ARG A 178 -6.08 -8.42 -33.96
CA ARG A 178 -6.33 -9.65 -34.72
C ARG A 178 -6.09 -10.97 -34.00
N ASP A 179 -5.62 -10.94 -32.75
CA ASP A 179 -5.51 -12.13 -31.92
C ASP A 179 -5.56 -11.72 -30.45
N VAL A 180 -6.76 -11.70 -29.85
CA VAL A 180 -6.89 -11.61 -28.39
C VAL A 180 -7.75 -12.80 -27.98
N GLY A 181 -7.08 -13.95 -27.85
CA GLY A 181 -7.64 -15.13 -27.22
C GLY A 181 -7.77 -14.93 -25.71
N PRO A 182 -8.73 -15.59 -25.03
CA PRO A 182 -9.01 -15.39 -23.60
C PRO A 182 -7.84 -15.71 -22.66
N LEU A 183 -6.82 -16.43 -23.13
CA LEU A 183 -5.67 -16.88 -22.34
C LEU A 183 -4.57 -15.81 -22.18
N GLU A 184 -4.53 -14.81 -23.05
CA GLU A 184 -3.44 -13.81 -23.10
C GLU A 184 -3.69 -12.62 -22.17
N ASN A 185 -4.96 -12.35 -21.84
CA ASN A 185 -5.33 -11.30 -20.89
C ASN A 185 -4.93 -11.62 -19.45
N GLU A 186 -4.82 -12.89 -19.07
CA GLU A 186 -4.41 -13.31 -17.73
C GLU A 186 -2.89 -13.16 -17.54
N VAL A 187 -2.11 -13.48 -18.59
CA VAL A 187 -0.65 -13.27 -18.63
C VAL A 187 -0.29 -11.78 -18.69
N GLN A 188 -1.04 -10.97 -19.45
CA GLN A 188 -0.81 -9.53 -19.54
C GLN A 188 -1.14 -8.81 -18.22
N HIS A 189 -2.16 -9.26 -17.50
CA HIS A 189 -2.53 -8.73 -16.19
C HIS A 189 -1.50 -9.11 -15.10
N GLU A 190 -0.90 -10.32 -15.15
CA GLU A 190 0.25 -10.69 -14.31
C GLU A 190 1.50 -9.83 -14.60
N ILE A 191 1.77 -9.53 -15.89
CA ILE A 191 2.92 -8.72 -16.30
C ILE A 191 2.79 -7.26 -15.84
N GLU A 192 1.58 -6.69 -15.85
CA GLU A 192 1.30 -5.32 -15.41
C GLU A 192 1.26 -5.18 -13.89
N GLU A 193 0.73 -6.17 -13.15
CA GLU A 193 0.84 -6.23 -11.69
C GLU A 193 2.32 -6.30 -11.26
N GLU A 194 3.15 -7.10 -11.92
CA GLU A 194 4.60 -7.20 -11.66
C GLU A 194 5.38 -5.88 -11.92
N ASP A 195 5.06 -5.14 -12.99
CA ASP A 195 5.77 -3.88 -13.30
C ASP A 195 5.33 -2.73 -12.36
N SER A 196 4.13 -2.80 -11.79
CA SER A 196 3.68 -1.92 -10.70
C SER A 196 4.42 -2.23 -9.38
N GLU A 197 4.67 -3.52 -9.09
CA GLU A 197 5.50 -3.95 -7.95
C GLU A 197 6.95 -3.47 -8.08
N LYS A 198 7.53 -3.55 -9.27
CA LYS A 198 8.92 -3.14 -9.55
C LYS A 198 9.20 -1.66 -9.28
N ASN A 199 8.21 -0.78 -9.51
CA ASN A 199 8.33 0.64 -9.21
C ASN A 199 8.21 0.94 -7.70
N LEU A 200 7.43 0.14 -6.97
CA LEU A 200 7.38 0.17 -5.51
C LEU A 200 8.68 -0.36 -4.87
N VAL A 201 9.24 -1.42 -5.45
CA VAL A 201 10.49 -2.07 -5.04
C VAL A 201 11.70 -1.15 -5.25
N LYS A 202 11.87 -0.57 -6.46
CA LYS A 202 12.99 0.35 -6.74
C LYS A 202 12.94 1.67 -5.99
N GLY A 203 11.74 2.24 -5.77
CA GLY A 203 11.56 3.54 -5.12
C GLY A 203 11.82 3.51 -3.61
N LYS A 204 11.49 2.40 -2.93
CA LYS A 204 11.78 2.20 -1.50
C LYS A 204 13.23 1.74 -1.25
N MET A 205 13.83 0.95 -2.15
CA MET A 205 15.19 0.38 -2.00
C MET A 205 16.34 1.38 -1.80
N ARG A 206 16.32 2.52 -2.50
CA ARG A 206 17.48 3.44 -2.49
C ARG A 206 17.54 4.39 -1.28
N LYS A 207 16.45 4.51 -0.52
CA LYS A 207 16.35 5.40 0.65
C LYS A 207 16.60 4.69 1.98
N LEU A 208 16.58 3.35 2.01
CA LEU A 208 16.64 2.56 3.24
C LEU A 208 18.09 2.22 3.65
N THR A 209 18.96 1.83 2.71
CA THR A 209 20.32 1.34 3.00
C THR A 209 21.24 2.31 3.76
N LYS A 210 21.22 3.62 3.48
CA LYS A 210 22.05 4.60 4.23
C LYS A 210 21.46 5.00 5.58
N LYS A 211 20.12 5.03 5.70
CA LYS A 211 19.45 5.43 6.95
C LYS A 211 19.52 4.31 7.99
N ASP A 212 19.53 3.06 7.55
CA ASP A 212 19.57 1.89 8.42
C ASP A 212 20.99 1.57 8.94
N LEU A 213 22.03 1.73 8.12
CA LEU A 213 23.44 1.66 8.57
C LEU A 213 23.72 2.70 9.66
N LYS A 214 23.18 3.91 9.49
CA LYS A 214 23.28 4.97 10.47
C LYS A 214 22.66 4.58 11.82
N ARG A 215 21.55 3.81 11.83
CA ARG A 215 20.89 3.36 13.07
C ARG A 215 21.75 2.43 13.93
N SER A 216 22.50 1.50 13.34
CA SER A 216 23.38 0.61 14.09
C SER A 216 24.56 1.37 14.71
N GLU A 217 25.16 2.26 13.92
CA GLU A 217 26.22 3.16 14.38
C GLU A 217 25.72 4.10 15.49
N ASP A 218 24.47 4.59 15.37
CA ASP A 218 23.80 5.41 16.37
C ASP A 218 23.60 4.62 17.68
N ILE A 219 23.16 3.34 17.62
CA ILE A 219 23.01 2.48 18.81
C ILE A 219 24.37 2.26 19.48
N ILE A 220 25.42 1.94 18.72
CA ILE A 220 26.78 1.77 19.26
C ILE A 220 27.29 3.07 19.89
N GLY A 221 27.09 4.20 19.22
CA GLY A 221 27.47 5.52 19.72
C GLY A 221 26.74 5.87 21.02
N TYR A 222 25.45 5.55 21.08
CA TYR A 222 24.61 5.73 22.25
C TYR A 222 25.04 4.85 23.44
N LEU A 223 25.32 3.56 23.22
CA LEU A 223 25.84 2.68 24.28
C LEU A 223 27.20 3.15 24.80
N LYS A 224 28.10 3.61 23.92
CA LYS A 224 29.37 4.22 24.33
C LYS A 224 29.17 5.48 25.16
N HIS A 225 28.20 6.31 24.80
CA HIS A 225 27.83 7.48 25.57
C HIS A 225 27.31 7.08 26.96
N ILE A 226 26.46 6.05 27.06
CA ILE A 226 26.00 5.53 28.35
C ILE A 226 27.16 5.02 29.20
N ILE A 227 28.12 4.29 28.63
CA ILE A 227 29.32 3.86 29.36
C ILE A 227 30.05 5.07 29.96
N LYS A 228 30.20 6.16 29.20
CA LYS A 228 30.80 7.41 29.69
C LYS A 228 30.00 8.04 30.82
N VAL A 229 28.67 8.05 30.72
CA VAL A 229 27.77 8.55 31.79
C VAL A 229 27.89 7.68 33.05
N ILE A 230 28.05 6.36 32.92
CA ILE A 230 28.29 5.47 34.06
C ILE A 230 29.64 5.79 34.72
N ASP A 231 30.67 6.12 33.96
CA ASP A 231 31.97 6.55 34.51
C ASP A 231 31.86 7.88 35.27
N GLU A 232 31.05 8.83 34.79
CA GLU A 232 30.88 10.16 35.39
C GLU A 232 29.90 10.18 36.57
N CYS A 233 28.84 9.36 36.53
CA CYS A 233 27.67 9.46 37.43
C CYS A 233 27.17 8.10 37.98
N GLY A 234 27.84 6.98 37.70
CA GLY A 234 27.34 5.63 38.01
C GLY A 234 27.18 5.31 39.50
N ASN A 235 27.73 6.12 40.41
CA ASN A 235 27.56 5.96 41.85
C ASN A 235 26.37 6.76 42.41
N ILE A 236 25.73 7.60 41.59
CA ILE A 236 24.58 8.42 42.00
C ILE A 236 23.29 7.62 41.74
N PRO A 237 22.41 7.42 42.75
CA PRO A 237 21.18 6.64 42.58
C PRO A 237 20.27 7.14 41.45
N GLU A 238 20.11 8.47 41.32
CA GLU A 238 19.30 9.08 40.25
C GLU A 238 19.89 8.83 38.86
N GLY A 239 21.21 8.88 38.71
CA GLY A 239 21.90 8.56 37.47
C GLY A 239 21.73 7.10 37.06
N LYS A 240 21.79 6.17 38.03
CA LYS A 240 21.55 4.74 37.79
C LYS A 240 20.14 4.46 37.27
N GLU A 241 19.12 5.09 37.86
CA GLU A 241 17.72 4.91 37.44
C GLU A 241 17.48 5.46 36.03
N GLN A 242 18.02 6.65 35.73
CA GLN A 242 17.89 7.25 34.40
C GLN A 242 18.58 6.40 33.32
N VAL A 243 19.81 5.94 33.57
CA VAL A 243 20.54 5.06 32.65
C VAL A 243 19.81 3.73 32.45
N SER A 244 19.30 3.14 33.54
CA SER A 244 18.56 1.87 33.49
C SER A 244 17.30 1.98 32.64
N LYS A 245 16.52 3.06 32.81
CA LYS A 245 15.32 3.32 32.01
C LYS A 245 15.61 3.46 30.52
N GLU A 246 16.67 4.18 30.17
CA GLU A 246 17.11 4.40 28.80
C GLU A 246 17.66 3.12 28.14
N LEU A 247 18.39 2.28 28.89
CA LEU A 247 18.84 0.97 28.44
C LEU A 247 17.67 0.01 28.19
N ARG A 248 16.68 -0.05 29.09
CA ARG A 248 15.47 -0.86 28.90
C ARG A 248 14.72 -0.45 27.64
N ARG A 249 14.55 0.86 27.42
CA ARG A 249 13.92 1.39 26.21
C ARG A 249 14.66 0.98 24.93
N THR A 250 15.98 0.88 25.00
CA THR A 250 16.81 0.43 23.87
C THR A 250 16.65 -1.08 23.61
N ALA A 251 16.54 -1.90 24.66
CA ALA A 251 16.35 -3.36 24.55
C ALA A 251 14.91 -3.76 24.13
N GLU A 252 13.90 -2.98 24.54
CA GLU A 252 12.49 -3.23 24.19
C GLU A 252 12.15 -2.88 22.73
N GLY A 253 12.99 -2.09 22.07
CA GLY A 253 12.80 -1.73 20.67
C GLY A 253 13.00 -2.93 19.73
N GLU A 254 12.09 -3.13 18.79
CA GLU A 254 12.31 -4.08 17.69
C GLU A 254 13.56 -3.68 16.90
N HIS A 255 14.58 -4.54 16.88
CA HIS A 255 15.80 -4.26 16.12
C HIS A 255 15.48 -4.09 14.63
N TYR A 256 15.92 -2.96 14.06
CA TYR A 256 15.68 -2.62 12.66
C TYR A 256 16.10 -3.72 11.66
N ILE A 257 17.11 -4.53 12.02
CA ILE A 257 17.61 -5.62 11.19
C ILE A 257 16.60 -6.77 11.06
N LEU A 258 15.76 -7.01 12.08
CA LEU A 258 14.67 -7.97 12.03
C LEU A 258 13.59 -7.53 11.03
N GLY A 259 13.24 -6.25 11.03
CA GLY A 259 12.32 -5.70 10.03
C GLY A 259 12.85 -5.82 8.59
N LYS A 260 14.16 -5.65 8.39
CA LYS A 260 14.79 -5.85 7.06
C LYS A 260 14.78 -7.33 6.64
N LEU A 261 14.98 -8.23 7.60
CA LEU A 261 14.93 -9.66 7.38
C LEU A 261 13.50 -10.12 7.04
N ASP A 262 12.48 -9.65 7.75
CA ASP A 262 11.06 -9.92 7.44
C ASP A 262 10.71 -9.43 6.03
N TYR A 263 11.20 -8.26 5.63
CA TYR A 263 11.07 -7.78 4.25
C TYR A 263 11.72 -8.73 3.24
N LEU A 264 12.92 -9.23 3.53
CA LEU A 264 13.63 -10.18 2.67
C LEU A 264 12.86 -11.51 2.54
N GLU A 265 12.29 -12.00 3.64
CA GLU A 265 11.44 -13.20 3.66
C GLU A 265 10.17 -12.99 2.82
N LYS A 266 9.52 -11.84 2.94
CA LYS A 266 8.36 -11.48 2.10
C LYS A 266 8.73 -11.38 0.63
N LEU A 267 9.90 -10.83 0.30
CA LEU A 267 10.37 -10.76 -1.08
C LEU A 267 10.66 -12.16 -1.64
N ASN A 268 11.25 -13.05 -0.84
CA ASN A 268 11.48 -14.44 -1.21
C ASN A 268 10.17 -15.20 -1.43
N ALA A 269 9.19 -15.01 -0.54
CA ALA A 269 7.87 -15.65 -0.66
C ALA A 269 7.11 -15.25 -1.94
N LYS A 270 7.38 -14.04 -2.49
CA LYS A 270 6.79 -13.58 -3.75
C LYS A 270 7.41 -14.21 -4.98
N ILE A 271 8.64 -14.74 -4.91
CA ILE A 271 9.35 -15.33 -6.07
C ILE A 271 8.89 -16.79 -6.33
N GLU A 272 7.67 -17.13 -5.86
CA GLU A 272 7.10 -18.47 -5.79
C GLU A 272 7.85 -19.35 -4.78
N ARG A 273 7.16 -20.11 -3.92
CA ARG A 273 7.86 -21.00 -2.97
C ARG A 273 8.50 -22.15 -3.74
N HIS A 274 9.77 -22.39 -3.45
CA HIS A 274 10.53 -23.46 -4.10
C HIS A 274 10.29 -24.76 -3.37
N ASP A 275 10.18 -25.82 -4.16
CA ASP A 275 10.07 -27.17 -3.65
C ASP A 275 11.22 -27.99 -4.22
N THR A 276 11.93 -28.70 -3.35
CA THR A 276 12.95 -29.66 -3.77
C THR A 276 12.33 -30.74 -4.67
N ALA A 277 11.02 -31.00 -4.52
CA ALA A 277 10.26 -31.84 -5.42
C ALA A 277 10.25 -31.31 -6.87
N ARG A 278 9.99 -30.00 -7.07
CA ARG A 278 9.99 -29.37 -8.41
C ARG A 278 11.36 -29.45 -9.07
N LEU A 279 12.44 -29.26 -8.31
CA LEU A 279 13.80 -29.43 -8.82
C LEU A 279 14.03 -30.87 -9.32
N GLY A 280 13.62 -31.87 -8.54
CA GLY A 280 13.72 -33.28 -8.93
C GLY A 280 12.94 -33.60 -10.22
N GLU A 281 11.75 -33.04 -10.38
CA GLU A 281 10.98 -33.17 -11.63
C GLU A 281 11.67 -32.53 -12.84
N LEU A 282 12.26 -31.34 -12.66
CA LEU A 282 12.98 -30.65 -13.72
C LEU A 282 14.23 -31.44 -14.14
N GLU A 283 14.96 -32.02 -13.20
CA GLU A 283 16.12 -32.88 -13.47
C GLU A 283 15.73 -34.16 -14.21
N GLN A 284 14.61 -34.80 -13.83
CA GLN A 284 14.07 -35.95 -14.53
C GLN A 284 13.70 -35.61 -15.99
N LYS A 285 12.95 -34.50 -16.19
CA LYS A 285 12.59 -34.00 -17.52
C LYS A 285 13.84 -33.65 -18.35
N TYR A 286 14.87 -33.11 -17.71
CA TYR A 286 16.14 -32.79 -18.36
C TYR A 286 16.90 -34.03 -18.85
N GLY A 287 16.82 -35.14 -18.10
CA GLY A 287 17.38 -36.43 -18.51
C GLY A 287 16.77 -36.97 -19.80
N LEU A 288 15.47 -36.78 -19.98
CA LEU A 288 14.69 -37.27 -21.12
C LEU A 288 14.69 -36.31 -22.33
N ALA A 289 14.94 -35.01 -22.12
CA ALA A 289 14.89 -34.00 -23.16
C ALA A 289 16.12 -34.01 -24.10
N SER A 290 15.92 -33.55 -25.33
CA SER A 290 16.97 -33.36 -26.34
C SER A 290 16.91 -31.97 -26.99
N GLY A 291 18.00 -31.57 -27.66
CA GLY A 291 18.07 -30.32 -28.43
C GLY A 291 17.74 -29.04 -27.64
N LYS A 292 16.87 -28.21 -28.22
CA LYS A 292 16.48 -26.89 -27.68
C LYS A 292 15.82 -26.99 -26.30
N GLN A 293 14.97 -28.00 -26.09
CA GLN A 293 14.25 -28.23 -24.83
C GLN A 293 15.20 -28.53 -23.68
N LYS A 294 16.24 -29.35 -23.93
CA LYS A 294 17.29 -29.63 -22.94
C LYS A 294 18.02 -28.35 -22.51
N SER A 295 18.29 -27.43 -23.43
CA SER A 295 18.94 -26.15 -23.11
C SER A 295 18.09 -25.22 -22.24
N LEU A 296 16.75 -25.25 -22.42
CA LEU A 296 15.81 -24.45 -21.63
C LEU A 296 15.69 -25.02 -20.21
N LEU A 297 15.50 -26.34 -20.09
CA LEU A 297 15.46 -27.03 -18.80
C LEU A 297 16.74 -26.82 -18.00
N ARG A 298 17.92 -26.81 -18.66
CA ARG A 298 19.19 -26.49 -17.97
C ARG A 298 19.18 -25.10 -17.33
N LYS A 299 18.60 -24.11 -18.01
CA LYS A 299 18.50 -22.74 -17.48
C LYS A 299 17.51 -22.66 -16.33
N GLU A 300 16.39 -23.36 -16.43
CA GLU A 300 15.36 -23.40 -15.39
C GLU A 300 15.88 -24.09 -14.12
N ILE A 301 16.52 -25.26 -14.25
CA ILE A 301 17.22 -25.94 -13.14
C ILE A 301 18.23 -25.01 -12.48
N GLY A 302 19.03 -24.28 -13.27
CA GLY A 302 20.02 -23.35 -12.75
C GLY A 302 19.40 -22.19 -11.95
N ILE A 303 18.20 -21.74 -12.31
CA ILE A 303 17.46 -20.72 -11.56
C ILE A 303 16.88 -21.33 -10.27
N GLU A 304 16.31 -22.53 -10.35
CA GLU A 304 15.72 -23.21 -9.19
C GLU A 304 16.78 -23.56 -8.13
N TYR A 305 17.99 -23.93 -8.55
CA TYR A 305 19.11 -24.11 -7.63
C TYR A 305 19.54 -22.78 -6.94
N GLN A 306 19.57 -21.67 -7.70
CA GLN A 306 19.89 -20.36 -7.13
C GLN A 306 18.85 -19.89 -6.11
N LYS A 307 17.58 -20.17 -6.39
CA LYS A 307 16.43 -19.92 -5.52
C LYS A 307 16.55 -20.66 -4.18
N ILE A 308 16.77 -21.98 -4.22
CA ILE A 308 16.98 -22.81 -3.00
C ILE A 308 18.15 -22.27 -2.18
N LYS A 309 19.29 -21.97 -2.84
CA LYS A 309 20.47 -21.41 -2.18
C LYS A 309 20.19 -20.07 -1.49
N ILE A 310 19.38 -19.22 -2.11
CA ILE A 310 18.96 -17.94 -1.52
C ILE A 310 18.09 -18.19 -0.29
N GLU A 311 17.10 -19.08 -0.39
CA GLU A 311 16.20 -19.41 0.72
C GLU A 311 16.96 -19.96 1.94
N GLU A 312 17.87 -20.91 1.73
CA GLU A 312 18.76 -21.41 2.79
C GLU A 312 19.61 -20.30 3.37
N GLY A 313 20.12 -19.39 2.52
CA GLY A 313 20.87 -18.21 2.93
C GLY A 313 20.05 -17.29 3.84
N ILE A 314 18.79 -17.03 3.50
CA ILE A 314 17.86 -16.22 4.31
C ILE A 314 17.60 -16.90 5.65
N LYS A 315 17.32 -18.21 5.66
CA LYS A 315 17.06 -18.99 6.87
C LYS A 315 18.26 -19.00 7.83
N ASN A 316 19.47 -19.21 7.30
CA ASN A 316 20.70 -19.15 8.08
C ASN A 316 20.92 -17.74 8.67
N LEU A 317 20.75 -16.71 7.83
CA LEU A 317 20.89 -15.32 8.25
C LEU A 317 19.90 -14.95 9.35
N LYS A 318 18.65 -15.43 9.24
CA LYS A 318 17.63 -15.29 10.28
C LYS A 318 18.05 -15.87 11.61
N GLN A 319 18.53 -17.12 11.63
CA GLN A 319 18.99 -17.76 12.85
C GLN A 319 20.15 -16.99 13.50
N ARG A 320 21.10 -16.53 12.69
CA ARG A 320 22.24 -15.74 13.18
C ARG A 320 21.81 -14.40 13.76
N ILE A 321 20.92 -13.67 13.07
CA ILE A 321 20.40 -12.38 13.55
C ILE A 321 19.63 -12.58 14.85
N LEU A 322 18.72 -13.57 14.92
CA LEU A 322 17.95 -13.85 16.14
C LEU A 322 18.85 -14.15 17.33
N LYS A 323 19.89 -14.97 17.14
CA LYS A 323 20.87 -15.27 18.19
C LYS A 323 21.62 -14.01 18.66
N LEU A 324 22.03 -13.14 17.74
CA LEU A 324 22.73 -11.90 18.08
C LEU A 324 21.80 -10.90 18.78
N THR A 325 20.54 -10.77 18.34
CA THR A 325 19.54 -9.92 18.99
C THR A 325 19.22 -10.42 20.40
N GLN A 326 19.09 -11.73 20.61
CA GLN A 326 18.92 -12.31 21.94
C GLN A 326 20.14 -12.03 22.83
N GLY A 327 21.35 -12.20 22.29
CA GLY A 327 22.60 -11.88 23.00
C GLY A 327 22.67 -10.41 23.39
N PHE A 328 22.34 -9.51 22.47
CA PHE A 328 22.27 -8.07 22.72
C PHE A 328 21.28 -7.75 23.84
N ASN A 329 20.03 -8.21 23.73
CA ASN A 329 18.99 -7.94 24.72
C ASN A 329 19.36 -8.49 26.10
N ASN A 330 19.92 -9.70 26.15
CA ASN A 330 20.38 -10.28 27.41
C ASN A 330 21.50 -9.45 28.04
N SER A 331 22.52 -9.07 27.27
CA SER A 331 23.61 -8.22 27.77
C SER A 331 23.12 -6.84 28.24
N VAL A 332 22.17 -6.22 27.54
CA VAL A 332 21.58 -4.94 27.99
C VAL A 332 20.79 -5.11 29.28
N ASN A 333 19.96 -6.16 29.39
CA ASN A 333 19.18 -6.42 30.60
C ASN A 333 20.07 -6.73 31.80
N THR A 334 21.11 -7.57 31.63
CA THR A 334 22.08 -7.85 32.70
C THR A 334 22.84 -6.58 33.10
N ALA A 335 23.17 -5.70 32.15
CA ALA A 335 23.78 -4.40 32.49
C ALA A 335 22.85 -3.54 33.34
N VAL A 336 21.54 -3.55 33.07
CA VAL A 336 20.52 -2.87 33.88
C VAL A 336 20.44 -3.48 35.28
N ASP A 337 20.41 -4.80 35.40
CA ASP A 337 20.36 -5.49 36.70
C ASP A 337 21.60 -5.17 37.55
N CYS A 338 22.80 -5.18 36.95
CA CYS A 338 24.04 -4.77 37.63
C CYS A 338 24.03 -3.31 38.09
N LEU A 339 23.33 -2.41 37.40
CA LEU A 339 23.23 -1.00 37.84
C LEU A 339 22.32 -0.84 39.07
N GLN A 340 21.33 -1.74 39.22
CA GLN A 340 20.42 -1.75 40.36
C GLN A 340 21.08 -2.29 41.63
N GLU A 341 22.11 -3.12 41.51
CA GLU A 341 22.91 -3.60 42.64
C GLU A 341 23.96 -2.54 43.08
N GLU A 342 24.24 -2.48 44.39
CA GLU A 342 25.24 -1.55 44.93
C GLU A 342 26.66 -2.01 44.52
N ASN A 343 27.46 -1.10 43.97
CA ASN A 343 28.88 -1.26 43.58
C ASN A 343 29.25 -2.06 42.31
N TYR A 344 28.29 -2.46 41.45
CA TYR A 344 28.58 -3.26 40.24
C TYR A 344 28.69 -2.46 38.92
N THR A 345 29.16 -1.20 38.97
CA THR A 345 29.26 -0.33 37.78
C THR A 345 30.27 -0.83 36.74
N GLN A 346 31.31 -1.56 37.17
CA GLN A 346 32.28 -2.16 36.25
C GLN A 346 31.69 -3.34 35.46
N ASP A 347 30.87 -4.16 36.11
CA ASP A 347 30.21 -5.30 35.47
C ASP A 347 29.13 -4.84 34.49
N ALA A 348 28.38 -3.79 34.83
CA ALA A 348 27.46 -3.14 33.89
C ALA A 348 28.19 -2.69 32.61
N LYS A 349 29.36 -2.04 32.73
CA LYS A 349 30.16 -1.64 31.56
C LYS A 349 30.66 -2.81 30.73
N LYS A 350 31.04 -3.93 31.37
CA LYS A 350 31.44 -5.14 30.66
C LYS A 350 30.30 -5.66 29.78
N HIS A 351 29.10 -5.77 30.33
CA HIS A 351 27.92 -6.21 29.58
C HIS A 351 27.50 -5.21 28.48
N LEU A 352 27.65 -3.91 28.69
CA LEU A 352 27.42 -2.93 27.63
C LEU A 352 28.44 -3.05 26.48
N ASN A 353 29.70 -3.38 26.76
CA ASN A 353 30.70 -3.67 25.73
C ASN A 353 30.37 -4.97 24.96
N GLU A 354 29.84 -5.99 25.64
CA GLU A 354 29.31 -7.20 25.00
C GLU A 354 28.14 -6.85 24.07
N ALA A 355 27.18 -6.03 24.51
CA ALA A 355 26.08 -5.54 23.68
C ALA A 355 26.59 -4.79 22.44
N ILE A 356 27.58 -3.91 22.58
CA ILE A 356 28.24 -3.24 21.45
C ILE A 356 28.84 -4.25 20.47
N SER A 357 29.45 -5.33 20.97
CA SER A 357 30.02 -6.38 20.12
C SER A 357 28.95 -7.13 19.31
N TYR A 358 27.79 -7.42 19.92
CA TYR A 358 26.64 -8.02 19.24
C TYR A 358 26.07 -7.09 18.17
N GLU A 359 25.91 -5.81 18.46
CA GLU A 359 25.43 -4.82 17.48
C GLU A 359 26.42 -4.65 16.31
N ALA A 360 27.73 -4.62 16.58
CA ALA A 360 28.75 -4.59 15.54
C ALA A 360 28.74 -5.87 14.68
N ALA A 361 28.47 -7.04 15.27
CA ALA A 361 28.29 -8.27 14.53
C ALA A 361 27.02 -8.25 13.66
N MET A 362 25.90 -7.73 14.18
CA MET A 362 24.67 -7.53 13.40
C MET A 362 24.90 -6.58 12.23
N ASN A 363 25.66 -5.51 12.42
CA ASN A 363 26.02 -4.58 11.34
C ASN A 363 26.80 -5.29 10.20
N ARG A 364 27.70 -6.22 10.53
CA ARG A 364 28.40 -7.01 9.50
C ARG A 364 27.45 -7.90 8.70
N LEU A 365 26.42 -8.47 9.34
CA LEU A 365 25.39 -9.26 8.66
C LEU A 365 24.52 -8.43 7.71
N PHE A 366 24.45 -7.11 7.89
CA PHE A 366 23.70 -6.22 7.00
C PHE A 366 24.20 -6.26 5.55
N ASN A 367 25.52 -6.45 5.37
CA ASN A 367 26.11 -6.64 4.05
C ASN A 367 25.64 -7.95 3.39
N ASP A 368 25.51 -9.01 4.18
CA ASP A 368 25.01 -10.31 3.71
C ASP A 368 23.52 -10.22 3.33
N ILE A 369 22.69 -9.51 4.12
CA ILE A 369 21.31 -9.19 3.75
C ILE A 369 21.27 -8.49 2.39
N SER A 370 22.11 -7.48 2.20
CA SER A 370 22.13 -6.68 0.97
C SER A 370 22.60 -7.50 -0.26
N LYS A 371 23.52 -8.45 -0.07
CA LYS A 371 23.94 -9.39 -1.12
C LYS A 371 22.81 -10.35 -1.51
N LEU A 372 22.08 -10.89 -0.54
CA LEU A 372 20.94 -11.76 -0.80
C LEU A 372 19.81 -11.00 -1.49
N GLU A 373 19.53 -9.78 -1.04
CA GLU A 373 18.54 -8.90 -1.67
C GLU A 373 18.87 -8.64 -3.15
N ASN A 374 20.12 -8.28 -3.46
CA ASN A 374 20.56 -8.09 -4.84
C ASN A 374 20.45 -9.37 -5.67
N SER A 375 20.72 -10.53 -5.06
CA SER A 375 20.60 -11.83 -5.72
C SER A 375 19.15 -12.18 -6.02
N LEU A 376 18.22 -11.95 -5.08
CA LEU A 376 16.77 -12.08 -5.28
C LEU A 376 16.27 -11.21 -6.44
N ILE A 377 16.68 -9.94 -6.48
CA ILE A 377 16.28 -9.02 -7.56
C ILE A 377 16.80 -9.49 -8.91
N ALA A 378 18.06 -9.94 -8.95
CA ALA A 378 18.66 -10.46 -10.18
C ALA A 378 17.94 -11.73 -10.65
N LEU A 379 17.53 -12.58 -9.71
CA LEU A 379 16.80 -13.80 -9.99
C LEU A 379 15.40 -13.51 -10.52
N ALA A 380 14.62 -12.65 -9.87
CA ALA A 380 13.30 -12.23 -10.33
C ALA A 380 13.35 -11.72 -11.79
N LYS A 381 14.35 -10.91 -12.15
CA LYS A 381 14.55 -10.44 -13.54
C LYS A 381 14.83 -11.58 -14.52
N ARG A 382 15.60 -12.60 -14.10
CA ARG A 382 15.93 -13.75 -14.95
C ARG A 382 14.71 -14.63 -15.16
N THR A 383 13.94 -14.91 -14.11
CA THR A 383 12.70 -15.69 -14.20
C THR A 383 11.72 -15.07 -15.18
N LYS A 384 11.48 -13.74 -15.05
CA LYS A 384 10.63 -13.00 -16.00
C LYS A 384 11.11 -13.10 -17.44
N LYS A 385 12.42 -12.97 -17.68
CA LYS A 385 12.99 -13.09 -19.02
C LYS A 385 12.79 -14.49 -19.60
N ILE A 386 12.84 -15.55 -18.79
CA ILE A 386 12.58 -16.91 -19.29
C ILE A 386 11.10 -17.08 -19.61
N ALA A 387 10.20 -16.66 -18.72
CA ALA A 387 8.76 -16.73 -18.93
C ALA A 387 8.33 -16.06 -20.25
N MET A 388 8.89 -14.88 -20.56
CA MET A 388 8.65 -14.16 -21.81
C MET A 388 9.22 -14.81 -23.08
N ASN A 389 10.18 -15.73 -22.96
CA ASN A 389 10.71 -16.47 -24.11
C ASN A 389 10.02 -17.83 -24.31
N THR A 390 9.22 -18.26 -23.33
CA THR A 390 8.48 -19.52 -23.35
C THR A 390 6.99 -19.34 -23.68
N ALA A 391 6.44 -18.15 -23.40
CA ALA A 391 5.22 -17.65 -24.04
C ALA A 391 5.55 -17.24 -25.49
#